data_AF-A0A800DH96-F1
#
_entry.id   AF-A0A800DH96-F1
#
_cell.length_a   1.000
_cell.length_b   1.000
_cell.length_c   1.000
_cell.angle_alpha   90.00
_cell.angle_beta   90.00
_cell.angle_gamma   90.00
#
_symmetry.space_group_name_H-M   'P 1'
#
loop_
_entity.id
_entity.type
_entity.pdbx_description
1 polymer ?
#
loop_
_entity_poly.entity_id
_entity_poly.type
_entity_poly.pdbx_seq_one_letter_code
_entity_poly.pdbx_strand_id
1 'polypeptide(L)'
;MKVVTAEQMRYIDRSAAGIGLTTDTLMENAGRAVAEETRKLVSSVIGKHVLVIVGPGNNGGDGLVAGRYLADWGAEVSLYLCSQRSADDKNLKSAQERGILTVQADKDRDLAHFEKLLSSAEVVIDAVFGTGRSRALEGVFQEVLIRVVTAKQRNP
;
A
#
# COMPACT_ATOMS: atom_id res chain seq x y z
N MET A 1 -2.35 -23.67 8.44
CA MET A 1 -1.44 -22.58 8.00
C MET A 1 -0.25 -22.55 8.96
N LYS A 2 1.00 -22.53 8.47
CA LYS A 2 2.18 -22.37 9.35
C LYS A 2 2.47 -20.87 9.51
N VAL A 3 2.69 -20.41 10.73
CA VAL A 3 3.10 -19.03 11.04
C VAL A 3 4.62 -19.02 11.23
N VAL A 4 5.30 -18.03 10.64
CA VAL A 4 6.75 -17.87 10.70
C VAL A 4 7.13 -16.58 11.40
N THR A 5 8.33 -16.54 12.00
CA THR A 5 8.88 -15.31 12.58
C THR A 5 9.31 -14.34 11.46
N ALA A 6 9.47 -13.06 11.80
CA ALA A 6 10.00 -12.07 10.86
C ALA A 6 11.39 -12.45 10.32
N GLU A 7 12.22 -13.09 11.13
CA GLU A 7 13.53 -13.58 10.70
C GLU A 7 13.40 -14.72 9.70
N GLN A 8 12.51 -15.69 9.97
CA GLN A 8 12.22 -16.79 9.06
C GLN A 8 11.63 -16.27 7.74
N MET A 9 10.72 -15.30 7.77
CA MET A 9 10.17 -14.71 6.54
C MET A 9 11.27 -14.06 5.69
N ARG A 10 12.17 -13.28 6.29
CA ARG A 10 13.31 -12.69 5.58
C ARG A 10 14.26 -13.75 5.03
N TYR A 11 14.43 -14.86 5.74
CA TYR A 11 15.23 -15.99 5.23
C TYR A 11 14.56 -16.63 4.01
N ILE A 12 13.24 -16.82 4.03
CA ILE A 12 12.47 -17.34 2.89
C ILE A 12 12.61 -16.40 1.69
N ASP A 13 12.40 -15.09 1.87
CA ASP A 13 12.51 -14.10 0.79
C ASP A 13 13.92 -14.08 0.18
N ARG A 14 14.97 -14.13 1.01
CA ARG A 14 16.36 -14.22 0.51
C ARG A 14 16.63 -15.54 -0.22
N SER A 15 16.07 -16.64 0.25
CA SER A 15 16.25 -17.96 -0.36
C SER A 15 15.55 -18.06 -1.71
N ALA A 16 14.44 -17.31 -1.91
CA ALA A 16 13.76 -17.21 -3.18
C ALA A 16 14.67 -16.64 -4.30
N ALA A 17 15.58 -15.72 -3.95
CA ALA A 17 16.60 -15.24 -4.90
C ALA A 17 17.52 -16.37 -5.38
N GLY A 18 17.81 -17.36 -4.52
CA GLY A 18 18.61 -18.54 -4.85
C GLY A 18 17.97 -19.48 -5.89
N ILE A 19 16.66 -19.35 -6.13
CA ILE A 19 15.93 -20.08 -7.17
C ILE A 19 15.49 -19.17 -8.33
N GLY A 20 16.06 -17.97 -8.43
CA GLY A 20 15.83 -17.04 -9.54
C GLY A 20 14.62 -16.11 -9.40
N LEU A 21 13.94 -16.09 -8.25
CA LEU A 21 12.86 -15.14 -8.00
C LEU A 21 13.43 -13.80 -7.54
N THR A 22 13.18 -12.74 -8.32
CA THR A 22 13.59 -11.39 -7.96
C THR A 22 12.64 -10.76 -6.94
N THR A 23 13.12 -9.78 -6.17
CA THR A 23 12.25 -8.98 -5.28
C THR A 23 11.08 -8.37 -6.05
N ASP A 24 11.32 -7.88 -7.27
CA ASP A 24 10.27 -7.35 -8.15
C ASP A 24 9.20 -8.41 -8.43
N THR A 25 9.58 -9.67 -8.69
CA THR A 25 8.65 -10.79 -8.92
C THR A 25 7.86 -11.15 -7.66
N LEU A 26 8.52 -11.18 -6.50
CA LEU A 26 7.84 -11.46 -5.22
C LEU A 26 6.82 -10.36 -4.90
N MET A 27 7.20 -9.11 -5.10
CA MET A 27 6.36 -7.92 -4.89
C MET A 27 5.18 -7.89 -5.87
N GLU A 28 5.40 -8.25 -7.14
CA GLU A 28 4.34 -8.44 -8.14
C GLU A 28 3.28 -9.42 -7.65
N ASN A 29 3.72 -10.58 -7.15
CA ASN A 29 2.83 -11.63 -6.67
C ASN A 29 2.08 -11.20 -5.40
N ALA A 30 2.78 -10.60 -4.44
CA ALA A 30 2.20 -10.14 -3.19
C ALA A 30 1.15 -9.03 -3.42
N GLY A 31 1.50 -7.99 -4.18
CA GLY A 31 0.57 -6.91 -4.49
C GLY A 31 -0.61 -7.36 -5.34
N ARG A 32 -0.43 -8.27 -6.30
CA ARG A 32 -1.55 -8.86 -7.05
C ARG A 32 -2.49 -9.62 -6.11
N ALA A 33 -1.96 -10.42 -5.18
CA ALA A 33 -2.77 -11.14 -4.21
C ALA A 33 -3.58 -10.18 -3.31
N VAL A 34 -2.98 -9.07 -2.87
CA VAL A 34 -3.69 -8.02 -2.12
C VAL A 34 -4.83 -7.43 -2.96
N ALA A 35 -4.58 -7.09 -4.23
CA ALA A 35 -5.62 -6.58 -5.13
C ALA A 35 -6.76 -7.59 -5.33
N GLU A 36 -6.44 -8.87 -5.53
CA GLU A 36 -7.44 -9.95 -5.67
C GLU A 36 -8.31 -10.07 -4.42
N GLU A 37 -7.73 -10.06 -3.23
CA GLU A 37 -8.46 -10.10 -1.96
C GLU A 37 -9.31 -8.83 -1.75
N THR A 38 -8.77 -7.65 -2.09
CA THR A 38 -9.56 -6.41 -2.09
C THR A 38 -10.78 -6.56 -2.98
N ARG A 39 -10.63 -7.06 -4.21
CA ARG A 39 -11.75 -7.27 -5.13
C ARG A 39 -12.80 -8.24 -4.59
N LYS A 40 -12.38 -9.32 -3.93
CA LYS A 40 -13.29 -10.26 -3.26
C LYS A 40 -14.04 -9.60 -2.12
N LEU A 41 -13.34 -8.81 -1.29
CA LEU A 41 -13.91 -8.13 -0.12
C LEU A 41 -15.08 -7.20 -0.52
N VAL A 42 -14.95 -6.51 -1.65
CA VAL A 42 -15.97 -5.55 -2.12
C VAL A 42 -16.85 -6.05 -3.27
N SER A 43 -16.79 -7.35 -3.61
CA SER A 43 -17.47 -8.04 -4.72
C SER A 43 -17.13 -7.56 -6.14
N SER A 44 -16.85 -6.26 -6.30
CA SER A 44 -16.38 -5.61 -7.52
C SER A 44 -15.64 -4.33 -7.11
N VAL A 45 -14.61 -3.97 -7.86
CA VAL A 45 -13.82 -2.75 -7.64
C VAL A 45 -14.14 -1.64 -8.64
N ILE A 46 -14.94 -1.94 -9.67
CA ILE A 46 -15.26 -0.97 -10.74
C ILE A 46 -15.97 0.24 -10.13
N GLY A 47 -15.40 1.43 -10.34
CA GLY A 47 -15.92 2.70 -9.83
C GLY A 47 -15.85 2.85 -8.31
N LYS A 48 -15.19 1.94 -7.59
CA LYS A 48 -14.96 2.08 -6.15
C LYS A 48 -13.68 2.82 -5.89
N HIS A 49 -13.71 3.74 -4.93
CA HIS A 49 -12.53 4.44 -4.49
C HIS A 49 -11.72 3.58 -3.51
N VAL A 50 -10.47 3.30 -3.88
CA VAL A 50 -9.49 2.59 -3.05
C VAL A 50 -8.35 3.53 -2.70
N LEU A 51 -8.19 3.78 -1.40
CA LEU A 51 -7.06 4.52 -0.86
C LEU A 51 -5.95 3.56 -0.45
N VAL A 52 -4.77 3.67 -1.06
CA VAL A 52 -3.58 2.93 -0.65
C VAL A 52 -2.65 3.84 0.13
N ILE A 53 -2.36 3.47 1.38
CA ILE A 53 -1.45 4.20 2.25
C ILE A 53 -0.07 3.54 2.16
N VAL A 54 0.90 4.27 1.61
CA VAL A 54 2.16 3.70 1.15
C VAL A 54 3.31 4.14 2.06
N GLY A 55 3.95 3.17 2.71
CA GLY A 55 5.18 3.41 3.48
C GLY A 55 6.43 3.45 2.61
N PRO A 56 7.64 3.61 3.20
CA PRO A 56 8.91 3.72 2.47
C PRO A 56 9.49 2.39 1.97
N GLY A 57 9.07 1.26 2.56
CA GLY A 57 9.71 -0.04 2.35
C GLY A 57 9.10 -0.90 1.25
N ASN A 58 9.47 -2.18 1.25
CA ASN A 58 8.92 -3.19 0.34
C ASN A 58 7.40 -3.34 0.49
N ASN A 59 6.87 -3.25 1.71
CA ASN A 59 5.42 -3.28 1.96
C ASN A 59 4.69 -2.16 1.19
N GLY A 60 5.27 -0.95 1.16
CA GLY A 60 4.75 0.13 0.32
C GLY A 60 4.84 -0.19 -1.17
N GLY A 61 5.89 -0.91 -1.58
CA GLY A 61 6.00 -1.44 -2.93
C GLY A 61 4.87 -2.43 -3.28
N ASP A 62 4.57 -3.37 -2.38
CA ASP A 62 3.43 -4.29 -2.52
C ASP A 62 2.11 -3.52 -2.66
N GLY A 63 1.93 -2.45 -1.87
CA GLY A 63 0.77 -1.55 -1.97
C GLY A 63 0.68 -0.82 -3.31
N LEU A 64 1.80 -0.31 -3.85
CA LEU A 64 1.85 0.31 -5.18
C LEU A 64 1.46 -0.69 -6.27
N VAL A 65 1.95 -1.93 -6.17
CA VAL A 65 1.54 -3.03 -7.05
C VAL A 65 0.04 -3.29 -6.95
N ALA A 66 -0.50 -3.40 -5.73
CA ALA A 66 -1.93 -3.60 -5.53
C ALA A 66 -2.75 -2.46 -6.17
N GLY A 67 -2.33 -1.22 -5.95
CA GLY A 67 -2.97 -0.03 -6.51
C GLY A 67 -3.05 -0.05 -8.04
N ARG A 68 -1.97 -0.41 -8.74
CA ARG A 68 -2.02 -0.48 -10.22
C ARG A 68 -2.91 -1.60 -10.74
N TYR A 69 -2.93 -2.78 -10.09
CA TYR A 69 -3.84 -3.84 -10.50
C TYR A 69 -5.31 -3.42 -10.31
N LEU A 70 -5.61 -2.78 -9.18
CA LEU A 70 -6.96 -2.29 -8.90
C LEU A 70 -7.39 -1.21 -9.91
N ALA A 71 -6.49 -0.28 -10.25
CA ALA A 71 -6.74 0.72 -11.28
C ALA A 71 -6.96 0.06 -12.66
N ASP A 72 -6.12 -0.91 -13.04
CA ASP A 72 -6.25 -1.68 -14.28
C ASP A 72 -7.57 -2.48 -14.32
N TRP A 73 -8.19 -2.76 -13.16
CA TRP A 73 -9.51 -3.41 -13.04
C TRP A 73 -10.69 -2.44 -12.87
N GLY A 74 -10.45 -1.15 -13.03
CA GLY A 74 -11.49 -0.11 -13.05
C GLY A 74 -11.81 0.53 -11.71
N ALA A 75 -10.98 0.32 -10.67
CA ALA A 75 -11.09 1.07 -9.43
C ALA A 75 -10.61 2.52 -9.59
N GLU A 76 -11.20 3.43 -8.84
CA GLU A 76 -10.65 4.77 -8.65
C GLU A 76 -9.58 4.66 -7.56
N VAL A 77 -8.30 4.74 -7.91
CA VAL A 77 -7.21 4.53 -6.94
C VAL A 77 -6.55 5.85 -6.58
N SER A 78 -6.33 6.04 -5.28
CA SER A 78 -5.51 7.12 -4.74
C SER A 78 -4.35 6.56 -3.91
N LEU A 79 -3.16 7.09 -4.12
CA LEU A 79 -1.95 6.73 -3.38
C LEU A 79 -1.59 7.86 -2.41
N TYR A 80 -1.45 7.52 -1.12
CA TYR A 80 -0.96 8.43 -0.11
C TYR A 80 0.42 7.98 0.38
N LEU A 81 1.46 8.70 -0.03
CA LEU A 81 2.85 8.38 0.31
C LEU A 81 3.20 9.04 1.65
N CYS A 82 3.36 8.24 2.70
CA CYS A 82 3.73 8.72 4.04
C CYS A 82 5.19 9.18 4.14
N SER A 83 5.99 8.94 3.11
CA SER A 83 7.38 9.37 3.02
C SER A 83 7.83 9.38 1.57
N GLN A 84 8.84 10.18 1.24
CA GLN A 84 9.46 10.13 -0.08
C GLN A 84 9.99 8.73 -0.38
N ARG A 85 9.68 8.25 -1.59
CA ARG A 85 10.22 7.01 -2.16
C ARG A 85 11.30 7.36 -3.17
N SER A 86 12.15 6.38 -3.49
CA SER A 86 13.22 6.56 -4.47
C SER A 86 12.67 7.06 -5.80
N ALA A 87 13.39 7.99 -6.43
CA ALA A 87 13.10 8.41 -7.80
C ALA A 87 13.23 7.26 -8.80
N ASP A 88 13.85 6.13 -8.43
CA ASP A 88 13.96 4.90 -9.24
C ASP A 88 12.98 3.80 -8.84
N ASP A 89 12.01 4.10 -7.98
CA ASP A 89 10.95 3.15 -7.67
C ASP A 89 10.06 2.92 -8.90
N LYS A 90 10.27 1.76 -9.54
CA LYS A 90 9.56 1.36 -10.75
C LYS A 90 8.05 1.23 -10.53
N ASN A 91 7.62 0.80 -9.34
CA ASN A 91 6.19 0.63 -9.05
C ASN A 91 5.51 1.98 -8.87
N LEU A 92 6.20 2.95 -8.25
CA LEU A 92 5.68 4.31 -8.16
C LEU A 92 5.60 4.97 -9.54
N LYS A 93 6.66 4.85 -10.37
CA LYS A 93 6.63 5.34 -11.76
C LYS A 93 5.47 4.72 -12.55
N SER A 94 5.34 3.40 -12.49
CA SER A 94 4.30 2.63 -13.19
C SER A 94 2.87 3.02 -12.74
N ALA A 95 2.68 3.37 -11.46
CA ALA A 95 1.40 3.89 -10.98
C ALA A 95 1.13 5.32 -11.48
N GLN A 96 2.15 6.18 -11.50
CA GLN A 96 2.05 7.55 -12.01
C GLN A 96 1.79 7.58 -13.53
N GLU A 97 2.40 6.69 -14.29
CA GLU A 97 2.17 6.52 -15.74
C GLU A 97 0.74 6.10 -16.08
N ARG A 98 0.04 5.43 -15.15
CA ARG A 98 -1.39 5.12 -15.25
C ARG A 98 -2.29 6.30 -14.88
N GLY A 99 -1.73 7.43 -14.48
CA GLY A 99 -2.48 8.60 -14.03
C GLY A 99 -3.10 8.44 -12.63
N ILE A 100 -2.62 7.49 -11.83
CA ILE A 100 -3.13 7.28 -10.46
C ILE A 100 -2.79 8.50 -9.60
N LEU A 101 -3.80 9.08 -8.95
CA LEU A 101 -3.63 10.23 -8.07
C LEU A 101 -2.64 9.88 -6.96
N THR A 102 -1.57 10.66 -6.85
CA THR A 102 -0.52 10.45 -5.85
C THR A 102 -0.34 11.70 -5.01
N VAL A 103 -0.54 11.58 -3.70
CA VAL A 103 -0.34 12.64 -2.73
C VAL A 103 0.86 12.29 -1.85
N GLN A 104 1.76 13.25 -1.67
CA GLN A 104 2.91 13.14 -0.78
C GLN A 104 2.59 13.84 0.54
N ALA A 105 2.80 13.17 1.67
CA ALA A 105 2.41 13.71 2.95
C ALA A 105 3.21 14.95 3.36
N ASP A 106 4.46 15.10 2.90
CA ASP A 106 5.28 16.31 3.11
C ASP A 106 4.75 17.56 2.39
N LYS A 107 3.84 17.37 1.43
CA LYS A 107 3.14 18.44 0.69
C LYS A 107 1.68 18.60 1.11
N ASP A 108 1.19 17.74 2.01
CA ASP A 108 -0.20 17.74 2.46
C ASP A 108 -0.32 18.39 3.84
N ARG A 109 -0.50 19.72 3.83
CA ARG A 109 -0.63 20.50 5.04
C ARG A 109 -1.80 19.99 5.90
N ASP A 110 -1.51 19.73 7.17
CA ASP A 110 -2.46 19.24 8.18
C ASP A 110 -3.20 17.93 7.79
N LEU A 111 -2.65 17.20 6.80
CA LEU A 111 -3.23 16.00 6.20
C LEU A 111 -4.64 16.23 5.62
N ALA A 112 -4.89 17.42 5.06
CA ALA A 112 -6.21 17.79 4.55
C ALA A 112 -6.63 16.97 3.33
N HIS A 113 -5.71 16.68 2.41
CA HIS A 113 -5.99 15.81 1.27
C HIS A 113 -6.20 14.38 1.74
N PHE A 114 -5.41 13.91 2.70
CA PHE A 114 -5.60 12.58 3.29
C PHE A 114 -7.02 12.39 3.83
N GLU A 115 -7.56 13.33 4.61
CA GLU A 115 -8.94 13.24 5.14
C GLU A 115 -9.99 13.19 4.04
N LYS A 116 -9.82 14.00 2.99
CA LYS A 116 -10.73 13.98 1.85
C LYS A 116 -10.69 12.63 1.13
N LEU A 117 -9.50 12.07 0.93
CA LEU A 117 -9.35 10.76 0.32
C LEU A 117 -9.91 9.65 1.22
N LEU A 118 -9.62 9.70 2.51
CA LEU A 118 -10.09 8.71 3.48
C LEU A 118 -11.62 8.71 3.63
N SER A 119 -12.23 9.89 3.70
CA SER A 119 -13.70 10.02 3.83
C SER A 119 -14.48 9.56 2.60
N SER A 120 -13.83 9.54 1.44
CA SER A 120 -14.43 9.08 0.19
C SER A 120 -13.99 7.68 -0.22
N ALA A 121 -13.22 6.97 0.59
CA ALA A 121 -12.71 5.63 0.25
C ALA A 121 -13.67 4.54 0.72
N GLU A 122 -13.99 3.62 -0.17
CA GLU A 122 -14.73 2.40 0.16
C GLU A 122 -13.80 1.32 0.71
N VAL A 123 -12.52 1.36 0.35
CA VAL A 123 -11.48 0.47 0.86
C VAL A 123 -10.22 1.25 1.15
N VAL A 124 -9.60 0.96 2.29
CA VAL A 124 -8.26 1.43 2.63
C VAL A 124 -7.30 0.24 2.67
N ILE A 125 -6.19 0.33 1.94
CA ILE A 125 -5.10 -0.63 1.99
C ILE A 125 -3.95 -0.01 2.80
N ASP A 126 -3.67 -0.58 3.97
CA ASP A 126 -2.49 -0.24 4.77
C ASP A 126 -1.26 -0.97 4.23
N ALA A 127 -0.41 -0.22 3.53
CA ALA A 127 0.88 -0.64 3.03
C ALA A 127 2.03 0.13 3.71
N VAL A 128 1.87 0.54 4.98
CA VAL A 128 2.86 1.37 5.68
C VAL A 128 4.08 0.57 6.16
N PHE A 129 3.86 -0.44 7.01
CA PHE A 129 4.94 -1.25 7.59
C PHE A 129 4.72 -2.75 7.41
N GLY A 130 5.77 -3.45 6.96
CA GLY A 130 5.79 -4.91 6.88
C GLY A 130 6.61 -5.55 8.01
N THR A 131 7.06 -6.79 7.81
CA THR A 131 7.84 -7.59 8.79
C THR A 131 9.31 -7.12 8.97
N GLY A 132 9.64 -5.94 8.48
CA GLY A 132 10.97 -5.32 8.50
C GLY A 132 11.38 -4.78 9.87
N ARG A 133 12.34 -3.84 9.89
CA ARG A 133 12.82 -3.20 11.12
C ARG A 133 11.65 -2.58 11.90
N SER A 134 11.63 -2.77 13.22
CA SER A 134 10.77 -2.01 14.14
C SER A 134 11.15 -0.54 14.04
N ARG A 135 10.37 0.23 13.29
CA ARG A 135 10.44 1.69 13.32
C ARG A 135 9.41 2.16 14.34
N ALA A 136 9.78 3.16 15.15
CA ALA A 136 8.81 3.77 16.04
C ALA A 136 7.67 4.37 15.19
N LEU A 137 6.44 4.12 15.61
CA LEU A 137 5.26 4.65 14.94
C LEU A 137 5.06 6.10 15.41
N GLU A 138 5.71 7.03 14.73
CA GLU A 138 5.77 8.45 15.10
C GLU A 138 5.47 9.35 13.89
N GLY A 139 5.10 10.60 14.20
CA GLY A 139 4.83 11.64 13.21
C GLY A 139 3.73 11.23 12.22
N VAL A 140 3.96 11.51 10.94
CA VAL A 140 2.95 11.31 9.88
C VAL A 140 2.43 9.87 9.79
N PHE A 141 3.27 8.87 10.07
CA PHE A 141 2.85 7.46 10.06
C PHE A 141 1.81 7.20 11.15
N GLN A 142 2.05 7.73 12.34
CA GLN A 142 1.13 7.58 13.48
C GLN A 142 -0.17 8.34 13.23
N GLU A 143 -0.07 9.59 12.77
CA GLU A 143 -1.24 10.45 12.52
C GLU A 143 -2.18 9.86 11.47
N VAL A 144 -1.62 9.38 10.36
CA VAL A 144 -2.38 8.72 9.29
C VAL A 144 -3.10 7.48 9.81
N LEU A 145 -2.42 6.59 10.55
CA LEU A 145 -3.04 5.37 11.05
C LEU A 145 -4.10 5.65 12.14
N ILE A 146 -3.90 6.65 12.99
CA ILE A 146 -4.92 7.08 13.97
C ILE A 146 -6.19 7.54 13.25
N ARG A 147 -6.07 8.31 12.17
CA ARG A 147 -7.20 8.76 11.37
C ARG A 147 -7.93 7.59 10.69
N VAL A 148 -7.20 6.60 10.17
CA VAL A 148 -7.79 5.36 9.62
C VAL A 148 -8.58 4.59 10.68
N VAL A 149 -8.01 4.39 11.87
CA VAL A 149 -8.70 3.69 12.97
C VAL A 149 -9.96 4.45 13.38
N THR A 150 -9.87 5.78 13.46
CA THR A 150 -11.02 6.65 13.79
C THR A 150 -12.11 6.57 12.74
N ALA A 151 -11.76 6.56 11.45
CA ALA A 151 -12.71 6.42 10.35
C ALA A 151 -13.39 5.04 10.36
N LYS A 152 -12.62 3.97 10.55
CA LYS A 152 -13.14 2.59 10.65
C LYS A 152 -14.14 2.42 11.81
N GLN A 153 -13.93 3.10 12.94
CA GLN A 153 -14.89 3.06 14.05
C GLN A 153 -16.22 3.75 13.73
N ARG A 154 -16.22 4.74 12.83
CA ARG A 154 -17.42 5.45 12.38
C ARG A 154 -18.16 4.72 11.27
N ASN A 155 -17.44 3.96 10.44
CA ASN A 155 -17.96 3.20 9.31
C ASN A 155 -17.22 1.84 9.19
N PRO A 156 -17.66 0.80 9.92
CA PRO A 156 -16.95 -0.47 10.06
C PRO A 156 -16.97 -1.37 8.82
#